data_AF-X1AD58-F1
#
_entry.id   AF-X1AD58-F1
#
_cell.length_a   1.000
_cell.length_b   1.000
_cell.length_c   1.000
_cell.angle_alpha   90.00
_cell.angle_beta   90.00
_cell.angle_gamma   90.00
#
_symmetry.space_group_name_H-M   'P 1'
#
loop_
_entity.id
_entity.type
_entity.pdbx_description
1 polymer ?
#
loop_
_entity_poly.entity_id
_entity_poly.type
_entity_poly.pdbx_seq_one_letter_code
_entity_poly.pdbx_strand_id
1 'polypeptide(L)'
;MLADSDAFYISHIADVEYFPPPWFIYTGSRQKITGFMEQKEWLPVFTEDTVERLTGQDEGNFEFKNCYSVEGNIALRSLVSCNNLLVYLGCDGIYYFDGNTSKILNIPLSEYIRTNINSDYAYLSAGAFFDNKYLLSYPKGDSEVPNETIYIDFRNGNIGIYNFGFGSYCRWDKGTDGLQLYSGSTTEGRVYSVLTGTSDYNESTEADDAITCYDL
;
A
#
# COMPACT_ATOMS: atom_id res chain seq x y z
N MET A 1 4.66 19.82 -1.57
CA MET A 1 4.16 18.72 -0.73
C MET A 1 2.67 18.96 -0.57
N LEU A 2 1.81 18.01 -0.99
CA LEU A 2 0.35 18.22 -1.06
C LEU A 2 -0.36 18.00 0.28
N ALA A 3 0.29 17.29 1.22
CA ALA A 3 -0.21 17.10 2.57
C ALA A 3 0.96 17.31 3.55
N ASP A 4 0.72 18.04 4.63
CA ASP A 4 1.67 18.24 5.73
C ASP A 4 0.93 18.12 7.06
N SER A 5 1.40 17.25 7.94
CA SER A 5 0.71 16.90 9.19
C SER A 5 -0.77 16.57 8.94
N ASP A 6 -1.70 17.38 9.44
CA ASP A 6 -3.15 17.25 9.33
C ASP A 6 -3.75 18.10 8.19
N ALA A 7 -2.93 18.87 7.48
CA ALA A 7 -3.34 19.79 6.44
C ALA A 7 -3.18 19.17 5.04
N PHE A 8 -4.22 19.30 4.22
CA PHE A 8 -4.22 18.94 2.81
C PHE A 8 -4.34 20.22 1.98
N TYR A 9 -3.35 20.46 1.11
CA TYR A 9 -3.22 21.67 0.29
C TYR A 9 -3.85 21.45 -1.08
N ILE A 10 -4.65 22.41 -1.52
CA ILE A 10 -5.42 22.33 -2.76
C ILE A 10 -4.88 23.39 -3.73
N SER A 11 -4.57 22.98 -4.95
CA SER A 11 -4.15 23.89 -6.01
C SER A 11 -5.35 24.61 -6.61
N HIS A 12 -5.10 25.71 -7.30
CA HIS A 12 -6.10 26.33 -8.14
C HIS A 12 -6.46 25.43 -9.33
N ILE A 13 -7.74 25.29 -9.65
CA ILE A 13 -8.25 24.43 -10.73
C ILE A 13 -7.76 24.93 -12.09
N ALA A 14 -7.74 26.25 -12.28
CA ALA A 14 -7.24 26.88 -13.50
C ALA A 14 -5.70 26.93 -13.60
N ASP A 15 -4.98 26.77 -12.48
CA ASP A 15 -3.52 26.81 -12.43
C ASP A 15 -2.98 25.80 -11.42
N VAL A 16 -2.59 24.64 -11.93
CA VAL A 16 -2.16 23.48 -11.14
C VAL A 16 -0.85 23.71 -10.37
N GLU A 17 -0.07 24.75 -10.71
CA GLU A 17 1.18 25.09 -10.02
C GLU A 17 0.97 26.14 -8.92
N TYR A 18 -0.23 26.73 -8.85
CA TYR A 18 -0.55 27.77 -7.87
C TYR A 18 -1.27 27.21 -6.65
N PHE A 19 -0.63 27.35 -5.48
CA PHE A 19 -1.16 26.94 -4.17
C PHE A 19 -1.31 28.17 -3.27
N PRO A 20 -2.51 28.76 -3.17
CA PRO A 20 -2.73 29.89 -2.29
C PRO A 20 -2.51 29.50 -0.82
N PRO A 21 -1.82 30.33 -0.02
CA PRO A 21 -1.66 30.09 1.42
C PRO A 21 -2.95 29.82 2.21
N PRO A 22 -4.13 30.41 1.90
CA PRO A 22 -5.36 30.10 2.64
C PRO A 22 -6.07 28.83 2.18
N TRP A 23 -5.59 28.12 1.15
CA TRP A 23 -6.28 26.98 0.54
C TRP A 23 -5.71 25.66 1.01
N PHE A 24 -6.02 25.37 2.27
CA PHE A 24 -5.85 24.06 2.86
C PHE A 24 -7.09 23.68 3.64
N ILE A 25 -7.30 22.38 3.75
CA ILE A 25 -8.35 21.79 4.58
C ILE A 25 -7.68 20.87 5.59
N TYR A 26 -8.28 20.76 6.77
CA TYR A 26 -7.78 19.91 7.82
C TYR A 26 -8.63 18.65 7.94
N THR A 27 -7.98 17.53 8.25
CA THR A 27 -8.69 16.30 8.61
C THR A 27 -9.64 16.57 9.78
N GLY A 28 -10.81 15.92 9.76
CA GLY A 28 -11.85 16.13 10.75
C GLY A 28 -11.37 15.86 12.17
N SER A 29 -10.52 14.85 12.34
CA SER A 29 -9.93 14.46 13.62
C SER A 29 -8.58 15.11 13.93
N ARG A 30 -8.07 16.02 13.07
CA ARG A 30 -6.74 16.66 13.22
C ARG A 30 -5.58 15.66 13.31
N GLN A 31 -5.78 14.47 12.74
CA GLN A 31 -4.78 13.42 12.71
C GLN A 31 -3.86 13.61 11.51
N LYS A 32 -2.62 13.17 11.68
CA LYS A 32 -1.60 13.24 10.65
C LYS A 32 -1.98 12.36 9.47
N ILE A 33 -1.91 12.92 8.27
CA ILE A 33 -2.12 12.23 7.01
C ILE A 33 -0.92 11.31 6.75
N THR A 34 -1.21 10.01 6.62
CA THR A 34 -0.20 8.97 6.37
C THR A 34 -0.21 8.52 4.92
N GLY A 35 -1.30 8.76 4.18
CA GLY A 35 -1.37 8.52 2.75
C GLY A 35 -2.71 8.88 2.14
N PHE A 36 -2.76 8.89 0.81
CA PHE A 36 -3.99 9.06 0.06
C PHE A 36 -3.85 8.30 -1.26
N MET A 37 -4.98 7.79 -1.77
CA MET A 37 -5.01 7.05 -3.02
C MET A 37 -6.36 7.24 -3.69
N GLU A 38 -6.38 7.42 -4.99
CA GLU A 38 -7.62 7.52 -5.76
C GLU A 38 -8.39 6.19 -5.73
N GLN A 39 -9.70 6.26 -5.46
CA GLN A 39 -10.61 5.13 -5.54
C GLN A 39 -11.91 5.55 -6.23
N LYS A 40 -12.08 5.15 -7.49
CA LYS A 40 -13.24 5.49 -8.34
C LYS A 40 -13.46 7.00 -8.43
N GLU A 41 -14.45 7.51 -7.70
CA GLU A 41 -14.92 8.90 -7.75
C GLU A 41 -14.50 9.69 -6.51
N TRP A 42 -13.78 9.05 -5.58
CA TRP A 42 -13.41 9.62 -4.30
C TRP A 42 -11.90 9.59 -4.12
N LEU A 43 -11.41 10.52 -3.30
CA LEU A 43 -10.04 10.49 -2.79
C LEU A 43 -10.07 10.17 -1.28
N PRO A 44 -9.97 8.89 -0.92
CA PRO A 44 -9.68 8.47 0.45
C PRO A 44 -8.33 8.99 0.93
N VAL A 45 -8.36 9.63 2.09
CA VAL A 45 -7.19 10.11 2.84
C VAL A 45 -7.10 9.31 4.12
N PHE A 46 -5.98 8.64 4.28
CA PHE A 46 -5.65 7.81 5.43
C PHE A 46 -4.85 8.66 6.41
N THR A 47 -5.24 8.57 7.68
CA THR A 47 -4.51 9.15 8.80
C THR A 47 -3.91 8.02 9.66
N GLU A 48 -3.34 8.37 10.80
CA GLU A 48 -2.80 7.38 11.75
C GLU A 48 -3.91 6.46 12.31
N ASP A 49 -5.11 6.98 12.62
CA ASP A 49 -6.18 6.15 13.21
C ASP A 49 -7.51 6.15 12.42
N THR A 50 -7.68 7.00 11.41
CA THR A 50 -8.95 7.12 10.67
C THR A 50 -8.76 7.18 9.16
N VAL A 51 -9.84 6.89 8.44
CA VAL A 51 -9.93 7.10 7.00
C VAL A 51 -11.03 8.12 6.74
N GLU A 52 -10.69 9.19 6.04
CA GLU A 52 -11.60 10.24 5.65
C GLU A 52 -11.67 10.29 4.11
N ARG A 53 -12.78 10.79 3.56
CA ARG A 53 -12.89 11.03 2.12
C ARG A 53 -12.90 12.52 1.85
N LEU A 54 -12.08 12.93 0.89
CA LEU A 54 -12.21 14.25 0.31
C LEU A 54 -13.40 14.24 -0.66
N THR A 55 -14.35 15.14 -0.42
CA THR A 55 -15.51 15.38 -1.27
C THR A 55 -15.61 16.87 -1.61
N GLY A 56 -16.21 17.20 -2.74
CA GLY A 56 -16.32 18.57 -3.24
C GLY A 56 -16.21 18.62 -4.75
N GLN A 57 -16.66 19.72 -5.35
CA GLN A 57 -16.58 19.93 -6.81
C GLN A 57 -15.71 21.14 -7.17
N ASP A 58 -15.52 22.06 -6.25
CA ASP A 58 -14.78 23.29 -6.43
C ASP A 58 -13.97 23.65 -5.17
N GLU A 59 -13.06 24.62 -5.33
CA GLU A 59 -12.18 25.15 -4.29
C GLU A 59 -12.94 25.68 -3.06
N GLY A 60 -14.22 26.03 -3.20
CA GLY A 60 -15.05 26.58 -2.13
C GLY A 60 -15.80 25.53 -1.33
N ASN A 61 -15.87 24.29 -1.80
CA ASN A 61 -16.71 23.23 -1.23
C ASN A 61 -15.97 21.90 -1.03
N PHE A 62 -14.64 21.93 -0.98
CA PHE A 62 -13.88 20.77 -0.54
C PHE A 62 -14.03 20.57 0.96
N GLU A 63 -14.54 19.40 1.34
CA GLU A 63 -14.69 18.99 2.73
C GLU A 63 -14.25 17.54 2.94
N PHE A 64 -13.67 17.28 4.12
CA PHE A 64 -13.43 15.93 4.59
C PHE A 64 -14.68 15.36 5.22
N LYS A 65 -15.10 14.20 4.73
CA LYS A 65 -16.18 13.42 5.30
C LYS A 65 -15.64 12.14 5.91
N ASN A 66 -15.83 11.99 7.21
CA ASN A 66 -15.37 10.82 7.93
C ASN A 66 -16.07 9.55 7.42
N CYS A 67 -15.32 8.48 7.24
CA CYS A 67 -15.84 7.16 6.95
C CYS A 67 -16.06 6.37 8.24
N TYR A 68 -16.84 5.29 8.18
CA TYR A 68 -16.88 4.35 9.29
C TYR A 68 -15.62 3.48 9.23
N SER A 69 -14.47 4.09 9.53
CA SER A 69 -13.20 3.40 9.78
C SER A 69 -12.83 3.57 11.24
N VAL A 70 -12.34 2.49 11.83
CA VAL A 70 -11.86 2.46 13.21
C VAL A 70 -10.33 2.53 13.25
N GLU A 71 -9.68 2.38 12.08
CA GLU A 71 -8.23 2.23 11.97
C GLU A 71 -7.68 3.02 10.77
N GLY A 72 -6.46 3.52 10.92
CA GLY A 72 -5.72 4.25 9.90
C GLY A 72 -4.62 3.40 9.25
N ASN A 73 -3.71 4.06 8.54
CA ASN A 73 -2.60 3.40 7.84
C ASN A 73 -1.26 3.74 8.51
N ILE A 74 -0.49 2.71 8.87
CA ILE A 74 0.86 2.88 9.44
C ILE A 74 1.89 3.16 8.35
N ALA A 75 1.80 2.43 7.24
CA ALA A 75 2.84 2.40 6.23
C ALA A 75 2.29 2.89 4.90
N LEU A 76 2.70 4.09 4.47
CA LEU A 76 2.28 4.70 3.19
C LEU A 76 2.45 3.73 2.01
N ARG A 77 3.57 3.00 1.96
CA ARG A 77 3.88 2.07 0.87
C ARG A 77 3.06 0.77 0.92
N SER A 78 2.37 0.48 2.01
CA SER A 78 1.47 -0.68 2.12
C SER A 78 0.09 -0.44 1.49
N LEU A 79 -0.28 0.83 1.29
CA LEU A 79 -1.54 1.24 0.70
C LEU A 79 -1.55 0.94 -0.80
N VAL A 80 -2.42 0.02 -1.22
CA VAL A 80 -2.50 -0.45 -2.61
C VAL A 80 -3.95 -0.60 -3.03
N SER A 81 -4.25 -0.23 -4.28
CA SER A 81 -5.54 -0.49 -4.92
C SER A 81 -5.59 -1.90 -5.50
N CYS A 82 -6.44 -2.74 -4.92
CA CYS A 82 -6.70 -4.14 -5.30
C CYS A 82 -8.15 -4.28 -5.77
N ASN A 83 -8.38 -4.35 -7.09
CA ASN A 83 -9.71 -4.60 -7.67
C ASN A 83 -10.84 -3.77 -7.04
N ASN A 84 -10.65 -2.45 -6.97
CA ASN A 84 -11.58 -1.48 -6.37
C ASN A 84 -11.68 -1.51 -4.82
N LEU A 85 -10.84 -2.27 -4.13
CA LEU A 85 -10.61 -2.18 -2.69
C LEU A 85 -9.27 -1.50 -2.45
N LEU A 86 -9.18 -0.61 -1.46
CA LEU A 86 -7.88 -0.14 -0.99
C LEU A 86 -7.45 -1.04 0.16
N VAL A 87 -6.32 -1.73 0.01
CA VAL A 87 -5.75 -2.62 1.03
C VAL A 87 -4.54 -1.92 1.66
N TYR A 88 -4.44 -1.98 2.98
CA TYR A 88 -3.40 -1.27 3.74
C TYR A 88 -3.10 -1.97 5.06
N LEU A 89 -1.96 -1.63 5.67
CA LEU A 89 -1.53 -2.10 6.97
C LEU A 89 -1.93 -1.10 8.06
N GLY A 90 -2.84 -1.50 8.95
CA GLY A 90 -3.18 -0.79 10.19
C GLY A 90 -2.44 -1.36 11.41
N CYS A 91 -2.71 -0.84 12.61
CA CYS A 91 -2.03 -1.30 13.84
C CYS A 91 -2.28 -2.77 14.17
N ASP A 92 -3.50 -3.24 13.94
CA ASP A 92 -3.91 -4.61 14.29
C ASP A 92 -3.73 -5.62 13.15
N GLY A 93 -3.34 -5.18 11.94
CA GLY A 93 -3.08 -6.06 10.80
C GLY A 93 -3.57 -5.48 9.47
N ILE A 94 -4.03 -6.35 8.56
CA ILE A 94 -4.38 -5.92 7.18
C ILE A 94 -5.85 -5.54 7.11
N TYR A 95 -6.09 -4.32 6.66
CA TYR A 95 -7.41 -3.77 6.43
C TYR A 95 -7.67 -3.61 4.94
N TYR A 96 -8.94 -3.66 4.58
CA TYR A 96 -9.42 -3.21 3.29
C TYR A 96 -10.48 -2.13 3.47
N PHE A 97 -10.53 -1.20 2.53
CA PHE A 97 -11.49 -0.11 2.45
C PHE A 97 -12.26 -0.20 1.13
N ASP A 98 -13.58 -0.27 1.24
CA ASP A 98 -14.51 -0.46 0.12
C ASP A 98 -15.06 0.85 -0.48
N GLY A 99 -14.63 1.99 0.05
CA GLY A 99 -15.14 3.31 -0.29
C GLY A 99 -16.04 3.93 0.79
N ASN A 100 -16.55 3.14 1.74
CA ASN A 100 -17.41 3.62 2.83
C ASN A 100 -16.95 3.16 4.22
N THR A 101 -16.48 1.92 4.32
CA THR A 101 -16.11 1.27 5.59
C THR A 101 -14.76 0.58 5.47
N SER A 102 -14.03 0.52 6.57
CA SER A 102 -12.82 -0.30 6.69
C SER A 102 -13.08 -1.51 7.55
N LYS A 103 -12.56 -2.66 7.12
CA LYS A 103 -12.66 -3.93 7.85
C LYS A 103 -11.36 -4.71 7.73
N ILE A 104 -11.13 -5.59 8.70
CA ILE A 104 -10.01 -6.53 8.65
C ILE A 104 -10.24 -7.51 7.50
N LEU A 105 -9.22 -7.69 6.66
CA LEU A 105 -9.29 -8.56 5.47
C LEU A 105 -9.29 -10.05 5.87
N ASN A 106 -8.46 -10.42 6.83
CA ASN A 106 -8.34 -11.79 7.32
C ASN A 106 -7.88 -11.80 8.77
N ILE A 107 -8.70 -12.34 9.68
CA ILE A 107 -8.44 -12.30 11.12
C ILE A 107 -7.20 -13.13 11.50
N PRO A 108 -7.09 -14.44 11.13
CA PRO A 108 -5.89 -15.23 11.43
C PRO A 108 -4.58 -14.63 10.93
N LEU A 109 -4.58 -14.10 9.70
CA LEU A 109 -3.39 -13.49 9.12
C LEU A 109 -3.03 -12.17 9.81
N SER A 110 -4.02 -11.37 10.18
CA SER A 110 -3.81 -10.13 10.93
C SER A 110 -3.24 -10.40 12.31
N GLU A 111 -3.75 -11.42 13.02
CA GLU A 111 -3.18 -11.86 14.29
C GLU A 111 -1.73 -12.34 14.16
N TYR A 112 -1.41 -13.06 13.07
CA TYR A 112 -0.05 -13.48 12.77
C TYR A 112 0.87 -12.26 12.57
N ILE A 113 0.49 -11.29 11.74
CA ILE A 113 1.29 -10.08 11.50
C ILE A 113 1.45 -9.29 12.79
N ARG A 114 0.37 -9.05 13.53
CA ARG A 114 0.40 -8.28 14.79
C ARG A 114 1.37 -8.89 15.81
N THR A 115 1.52 -10.21 15.81
CA THR A 115 2.42 -10.92 16.73
C THR A 115 3.88 -10.92 16.26
N ASN A 116 4.12 -10.80 14.96
CA ASN A 116 5.44 -10.98 14.35
C ASN A 116 6.08 -9.68 13.84
N ILE A 117 5.31 -8.62 13.61
CA ILE A 117 5.81 -7.36 13.05
C ILE A 117 6.62 -6.58 14.10
N ASN A 118 7.71 -5.98 13.64
CA ASN A 118 8.44 -4.99 14.41
C ASN A 118 7.67 -3.65 14.37
N SER A 119 6.96 -3.31 15.44
CA SER A 119 6.15 -2.09 15.50
C SER A 119 6.96 -0.81 15.30
N ASP A 120 8.22 -0.77 15.75
CA ASP A 120 9.07 0.42 15.63
C ASP A 120 9.43 0.72 14.18
N TYR A 121 9.54 -0.32 13.34
CA TYR A 121 9.92 -0.22 11.92
C TYR A 121 8.77 -0.50 10.96
N ALA A 122 7.54 -0.68 11.47
CA ALA A 122 6.37 -1.04 10.68
C ALA A 122 6.08 -0.05 9.54
N TYR A 123 6.45 1.23 9.70
CA TYR A 123 6.33 2.28 8.69
C TYR A 123 7.15 2.02 7.40
N LEU A 124 8.13 1.12 7.43
CA LEU A 124 8.93 0.70 6.27
C LEU A 124 8.25 -0.38 5.42
N SER A 125 7.12 -0.92 5.87
CA SER A 125 6.40 -1.97 5.16
C SER A 125 5.93 -1.50 3.78
N ALA A 126 6.02 -2.38 2.78
CA ALA A 126 5.69 -2.09 1.39
C ALA A 126 4.74 -3.14 0.84
N GLY A 127 3.72 -2.69 0.12
CA GLY A 127 2.71 -3.54 -0.49
C GLY A 127 2.71 -3.45 -2.02
N ALA A 128 2.21 -4.49 -2.67
CA ALA A 128 1.95 -4.48 -4.11
C ALA A 128 0.75 -5.36 -4.46
N PHE A 129 0.08 -5.05 -5.56
CA PHE A 129 -0.96 -5.90 -6.13
C PHE A 129 -0.51 -6.39 -7.50
N PHE A 130 -0.29 -7.69 -7.61
CA PHE A 130 0.24 -8.34 -8.81
C PHE A 130 -0.43 -9.70 -9.00
N ASP A 131 -0.87 -9.99 -10.23
CA ASP A 131 -1.53 -11.25 -10.59
C ASP A 131 -2.64 -11.71 -9.61
N ASN A 132 -3.55 -10.78 -9.25
CA ASN A 132 -4.61 -11.01 -8.26
C ASN A 132 -4.11 -11.38 -6.84
N LYS A 133 -2.82 -11.22 -6.56
CA LYS A 133 -2.23 -11.37 -5.23
C LYS A 133 -1.90 -10.00 -4.65
N TYR A 134 -2.31 -9.75 -3.41
CA TYR A 134 -1.74 -8.66 -2.61
C TYR A 134 -0.52 -9.19 -1.88
N LEU A 135 0.62 -8.54 -2.10
CA LEU A 135 1.89 -8.80 -1.44
C LEU A 135 2.10 -7.73 -0.38
N LEU A 136 2.56 -8.10 0.82
CA LEU A 136 2.99 -7.18 1.86
C LEU A 136 4.33 -7.63 2.43
N SER A 137 5.38 -6.85 2.17
CA SER A 137 6.67 -6.95 2.82
C SER A 137 6.66 -6.17 4.13
N TYR A 138 7.07 -6.79 5.23
CA TYR A 138 7.15 -6.13 6.53
C TYR A 138 8.38 -6.60 7.33
N PRO A 139 8.87 -5.79 8.29
CA PRO A 139 9.95 -6.18 9.18
C PRO A 139 9.42 -7.13 10.26
N LYS A 140 9.97 -8.34 10.34
CA LYS A 140 9.62 -9.37 11.31
C LYS A 140 10.62 -9.44 12.47
N GLY A 141 10.11 -9.61 13.68
CA GLY A 141 10.89 -9.76 14.91
C GLY A 141 11.66 -8.49 15.23
N ASP A 142 12.98 -8.62 15.41
CA ASP A 142 13.87 -7.49 15.71
C ASP A 142 14.48 -6.85 14.45
N SER A 143 14.00 -7.23 13.25
CA SER A 143 14.55 -6.69 12.00
C SER A 143 14.19 -5.23 11.83
N GLU A 144 15.18 -4.39 11.49
CA GLU A 144 15.00 -2.97 11.17
C GLU A 144 14.56 -2.75 9.70
N VAL A 145 14.57 -3.82 8.90
CA VAL A 145 14.20 -3.79 7.48
C VAL A 145 13.20 -4.89 7.15
N PRO A 146 12.34 -4.71 6.13
CA PRO A 146 11.47 -5.77 5.65
C PRO A 146 12.27 -7.02 5.26
N ASN A 147 11.88 -8.17 5.83
CA ASN A 147 12.56 -9.45 5.65
C ASN A 147 11.59 -10.60 5.34
N GLU A 148 10.28 -10.41 5.53
CA GLU A 148 9.24 -11.39 5.22
C GLU A 148 8.16 -10.73 4.34
N THR A 149 7.65 -11.48 3.36
CA THR A 149 6.55 -11.06 2.48
C THR A 149 5.41 -12.03 2.64
N ILE A 150 4.22 -11.54 2.87
CA ILE A 150 2.99 -12.35 2.82
C ILE A 150 2.25 -12.08 1.54
N TYR A 151 1.50 -13.08 1.08
CA TYR A 151 0.61 -12.90 -0.05
C TYR A 151 -0.82 -13.35 0.28
N ILE A 152 -1.78 -12.66 -0.32
CA ILE A 152 -3.20 -13.00 -0.30
C ILE A 152 -3.66 -13.07 -1.75
N ASP A 153 -4.00 -14.27 -2.21
CA ASP A 153 -4.58 -14.52 -3.53
C ASP A 153 -6.09 -14.25 -3.48
N PHE A 154 -6.56 -13.21 -4.18
CA PHE A 154 -7.98 -12.85 -4.25
C PHE A 154 -8.80 -13.77 -5.16
N ARG A 155 -8.16 -14.57 -6.01
CA ARG A 155 -8.86 -15.51 -6.90
C ARG A 155 -9.28 -16.77 -6.16
N ASN A 156 -8.37 -17.31 -5.35
CA ASN A 156 -8.58 -18.58 -4.65
C ASN A 156 -8.81 -18.40 -3.14
N GLY A 157 -8.51 -17.22 -2.58
CA GLY A 157 -8.53 -16.98 -1.13
C GLY A 157 -7.33 -17.58 -0.40
N ASN A 158 -6.32 -18.06 -1.13
CA ASN A 158 -5.13 -18.66 -0.53
C ASN A 158 -4.24 -17.59 0.09
N ILE A 159 -3.67 -17.92 1.24
CA ILE A 159 -2.69 -17.11 1.93
C ILE A 159 -1.38 -17.87 2.04
N GLY A 160 -0.27 -17.17 1.97
CA GLY A 160 1.04 -17.78 2.19
C GLY A 160 2.10 -16.75 2.58
N ILE A 161 3.26 -17.28 2.92
CA ILE A 161 4.39 -16.53 3.44
C ILE A 161 5.61 -16.87 2.59
N TYR A 162 6.29 -15.84 2.12
CA TYR A 162 7.59 -15.92 1.48
C TYR A 162 8.68 -15.44 2.44
N ASN A 163 9.78 -16.17 2.47
CA ASN A 163 10.95 -15.85 3.30
C ASN A 163 11.91 -14.88 2.59
N PHE A 164 11.36 -13.80 2.05
CA PHE A 164 12.10 -12.66 1.50
C PHE A 164 11.31 -11.38 1.78
N GLY A 165 11.98 -10.23 1.85
CA GLY A 165 11.34 -8.94 2.06
C GLY A 165 11.95 -7.86 1.19
N PHE A 166 11.12 -6.90 0.79
CA PHE A 166 11.50 -5.80 -0.07
C PHE A 166 11.03 -4.44 0.48
N GLY A 167 11.78 -3.39 0.17
CA GLY A 167 11.51 -2.03 0.68
C GLY A 167 10.57 -1.20 -0.19
N SER A 168 10.35 -1.64 -1.43
CA SER A 168 9.48 -0.98 -2.40
C SER A 168 9.11 -1.94 -3.52
N TYR A 169 7.96 -1.68 -4.15
CA TYR A 169 7.50 -2.41 -5.31
C TYR A 169 7.13 -1.42 -6.43
N CYS A 170 7.32 -1.85 -7.67
CA CYS A 170 6.95 -1.09 -8.84
C CYS A 170 6.35 -2.04 -9.88
N ARG A 171 5.07 -1.85 -10.18
CA ARG A 171 4.36 -2.60 -11.21
C ARG A 171 4.56 -1.93 -12.56
N TRP A 172 5.00 -2.72 -13.54
CA TRP A 172 5.20 -2.29 -14.92
C TRP A 172 4.17 -2.99 -15.79
N ASP A 173 3.36 -2.19 -16.47
CA ASP A 173 2.31 -2.65 -17.37
C ASP A 173 2.60 -2.06 -18.74
N LYS A 174 3.37 -2.81 -19.55
CA LYS A 174 3.78 -2.38 -20.88
C LYS A 174 3.03 -3.19 -21.94
N GLY A 175 1.72 -2.96 -22.03
CA GLY A 175 0.87 -3.43 -23.13
C GLY A 175 1.09 -4.91 -23.49
N THR A 176 1.76 -5.16 -24.62
CA THR A 176 2.04 -6.51 -25.16
C THR A 176 3.10 -7.32 -24.41
N ASP A 177 3.96 -6.71 -23.60
CA ASP A 177 5.11 -7.39 -22.95
C ASP A 177 4.73 -8.09 -21.63
N GLY A 178 3.44 -8.09 -21.29
CA GLY A 178 2.92 -8.69 -20.06
C GLY A 178 3.08 -7.81 -18.83
N LEU A 179 2.49 -8.27 -17.72
CA LEU A 179 2.59 -7.61 -16.41
C LEU A 179 3.90 -8.00 -15.74
N GLN A 180 4.70 -7.03 -15.32
CA GLN A 180 5.95 -7.27 -14.60
C GLN A 180 5.93 -6.56 -13.24
N LEU A 181 6.54 -7.20 -12.24
CA LEU A 181 6.71 -6.61 -10.91
C LEU A 181 8.19 -6.51 -10.59
N TYR A 182 8.65 -5.29 -10.34
CA TYR A 182 10.00 -5.02 -9.86
C TYR A 182 9.97 -4.60 -8.40
N SER A 183 11.06 -4.84 -7.70
CA SER A 183 11.17 -4.56 -6.28
C SER A 183 12.56 -4.13 -5.88
N GLY A 184 12.65 -3.18 -4.94
CA GLY A 184 13.92 -2.66 -4.44
C GLY A 184 14.43 -3.45 -3.24
N SER A 185 15.73 -3.76 -3.26
CA SER A 185 16.44 -4.34 -2.11
C SER A 185 16.28 -3.44 -0.88
N THR A 186 16.16 -4.07 0.28
CA THR A 186 16.16 -3.37 1.58
C THR A 186 17.57 -3.00 2.04
N THR A 187 18.61 -3.69 1.56
CA THR A 187 19.98 -3.56 2.07
C THR A 187 21.04 -3.35 1.00
N GLU A 188 20.92 -3.99 -0.16
CA GLU A 188 21.98 -4.06 -1.17
C GLU A 188 21.86 -3.00 -2.28
N GLY A 189 20.76 -2.23 -2.31
CA GLY A 189 20.51 -1.22 -3.33
C GLY A 189 20.25 -1.77 -4.74
N ARG A 190 19.95 -3.08 -4.86
CA ARG A 190 19.65 -3.77 -6.13
C ARG A 190 18.16 -3.75 -6.48
N VAL A 191 17.85 -4.01 -7.75
CA VAL A 191 16.48 -4.18 -8.25
C VAL A 191 16.26 -5.66 -8.60
N TYR A 192 15.13 -6.21 -8.14
CA TYR A 192 14.72 -7.57 -8.41
C TYR A 192 13.44 -7.56 -9.25
N SER A 193 13.32 -8.49 -10.18
CA SER A 193 12.04 -8.89 -10.75
C SER A 193 11.46 -10.00 -9.89
N VAL A 194 10.19 -9.86 -9.53
CA VAL A 194 9.50 -10.69 -8.54
C VAL A 194 8.39 -11.44 -9.27
N LEU A 195 8.33 -12.76 -9.07
CA LEU A 195 7.33 -13.66 -9.67
C LEU A 195 7.39 -13.75 -11.21
N THR A 196 8.58 -13.58 -11.80
CA THR A 196 8.80 -13.75 -13.26
C THR A 196 9.29 -15.15 -13.61
N GLY A 197 8.61 -16.18 -13.11
CA GLY A 197 8.87 -17.56 -13.53
C GLY A 197 8.41 -17.77 -14.97
N THR A 198 9.32 -17.73 -15.94
CA THR A 198 9.13 -18.47 -17.20
C THR A 198 9.87 -19.78 -17.05
N SER A 199 9.15 -20.89 -16.90
CA SER A 199 9.73 -22.21 -17.13
C SER A 199 10.34 -22.22 -18.53
N ASP A 200 11.66 -22.35 -18.63
CA ASP A 200 12.38 -23.07 -19.69
C ASP A 200 13.90 -22.92 -19.51
N TYR A 201 14.53 -23.89 -18.83
CA TYR A 201 15.61 -24.72 -19.37
C TYR A 201 16.05 -25.76 -18.31
N ASN A 202 15.64 -27.02 -18.52
CA ASN A 202 16.19 -28.25 -17.95
C ASN A 202 16.74 -28.20 -16.52
N GLU A 203 15.86 -28.28 -15.53
CA GLU A 203 15.86 -29.32 -14.50
C GLU A 203 14.65 -29.12 -13.58
N SER A 204 13.98 -30.22 -13.27
CA SER A 204 12.76 -30.25 -12.47
C SER A 204 12.96 -29.68 -11.07
N THR A 205 12.33 -28.54 -10.76
CA THR A 205 11.69 -28.30 -9.44
C THR A 205 10.80 -27.06 -9.52
N GLU A 206 9.69 -27.12 -8.80
CA GLU A 206 8.61 -26.15 -8.74
C GLU A 206 9.06 -24.72 -8.43
N ALA A 207 8.45 -23.73 -9.09
CA ALA A 207 7.69 -22.65 -8.44
C ALA A 207 7.45 -21.48 -9.41
N ASP A 208 6.19 -21.07 -9.53
CA ASP A 208 5.74 -19.79 -10.11
C ASP A 208 6.23 -18.55 -9.31
N ASP A 209 7.28 -18.69 -8.49
CA ASP A 209 7.73 -17.73 -7.48
C ASP A 209 9.20 -17.31 -7.64
N ALA A 210 9.71 -17.29 -8.88
CA ALA A 210 11.11 -16.95 -9.15
C ALA A 210 11.41 -15.45 -8.92
N ILE A 211 12.49 -15.16 -8.20
CA ILE A 211 13.07 -13.82 -8.05
C ILE A 211 14.34 -13.73 -8.89
N THR A 212 14.41 -12.75 -9.80
CA THR A 212 15.58 -12.51 -10.65
C THR A 212 16.21 -11.16 -10.31
N CYS A 213 17.50 -11.15 -9.97
CA CYS A 213 18.24 -9.92 -9.71
C CYS A 213 18.69 -9.26 -11.02
N TYR A 214 18.56 -7.93 -11.13
CA TYR A 214 19.18 -7.15 -12.19
C TYR A 214 20.42 -6.46 -11.62
N ASP A 215 21.58 -6.78 -12.18
CA ASP A 215 22.77 -5.94 -12.04
C ASP A 215 22.64 -4.78 -13.04
N LEU A 216 22.75 -3.55 -12.53
CA LEU A 216 22.80 -2.31 -13.33
C LEU A 216 24.21 -2.07 -13.88
#